data_AF-A0A967J075-F1
#
_entry.id   AF-A0A967J075-F1
#
_cell.length_a   1.000
_cell.length_b   1.000
_cell.length_c   1.000
_cell.angle_alpha   90.00
_cell.angle_beta   90.00
_cell.angle_gamma   90.00
#
_symmetry.space_group_name_H-M   'P 1'
#
loop_
_entity.id
_entity.type
_entity.pdbx_description
1 polymer ?
#
loop_
_entity_poly.entity_id
_entity_poly.type
_entity_poly.pdbx_seq_one_letter_code
_entity_poly.pdbx_strand_id
1 'polypeptide(L)' 'NGVEPLARLEDVLGTWPEIRLNIDVKDAATVEPLARVVERTNAHARVCIASFSDRRRRAVLRRLSAPVASSAGREVTTA' A
#
# COMPACT_ATOMS: atom_id res chain seq x y z
N ASN A 1 -12.03 -19.01 14.35
CA ASN A 1 -13.42 -18.60 14.02
C ASN A 1 -13.56 -17.13 13.61
N GLY A 2 -12.47 -16.40 13.31
CA GLY A 2 -12.55 -15.03 12.78
C GLY A 2 -13.15 -14.02 13.78
N VAL A 3 -12.87 -14.23 15.06
CA VAL A 3 -13.39 -13.40 16.17
C VAL A 3 -12.41 -12.29 16.57
N GLU A 4 -11.19 -12.36 16.05
CA GLU A 4 -10.15 -11.39 16.26
C GLU A 4 -10.52 -10.07 15.57
N PRO A 5 -10.31 -8.92 16.23
CA PRO A 5 -10.50 -7.62 15.60
C PRO A 5 -9.65 -7.48 14.33
N LEU A 6 -10.19 -6.81 13.32
CA LEU A 6 -9.42 -6.46 12.13
C LEU A 6 -8.27 -5.53 12.51
N ALA A 7 -7.05 -5.94 12.19
CA ALA A 7 -5.86 -5.12 12.42
C ALA A 7 -5.88 -3.88 11.52
N ARG A 8 -5.68 -2.70 12.11
CA ARG A 8 -5.44 -1.49 11.33
C ARG A 8 -4.00 -1.48 10.85
N LEU A 9 -3.79 -0.98 9.64
CA LEU A 9 -2.44 -0.89 9.06
C LEU A 9 -1.50 -0.01 9.92
N GLU A 10 -2.03 1.06 10.51
CA GLU A 10 -1.29 1.95 11.41
C GLU A 10 -0.77 1.21 12.66
N ASP A 11 -1.58 0.33 13.24
CA ASP A 11 -1.20 -0.47 14.42
C ASP A 11 -0.09 -1.46 14.06
N VAL A 12 -0.18 -2.11 12.89
CA VAL A 12 0.85 -3.03 12.41
C VAL A 12 2.18 -2.30 12.18
N LEU A 13 2.15 -1.16 11.48
CA LEU A 13 3.35 -0.39 11.16
C LEU A 13 4.02 0.23 12.40
N GLY A 14 3.23 0.57 13.43
CA GLY A 14 3.71 1.07 14.72
C GLY A 14 4.22 -0.03 15.65
N THR A 15 3.58 -1.21 15.66
CA THR A 15 3.98 -2.33 16.51
C THR A 15 5.30 -2.97 16.06
N TRP A 16 5.53 -3.05 14.75
CA TRP A 16 6.76 -3.61 14.19
C TRP A 16 7.52 -2.57 13.34
N PRO A 17 8.45 -1.81 13.93
CA PRO A 17 9.17 -0.74 13.22
C PRO A 17 10.03 -1.23 12.05
N GLU A 18 10.46 -2.49 12.06
CA GLU A 18 11.32 -3.08 11.02
C GLU A 18 10.54 -3.91 9.98
N ILE A 19 9.23 -4.13 10.18
CA ILE A 19 8.45 -4.97 9.26
C ILE A 19 8.39 -4.32 7.88
N ARG A 20 8.48 -5.15 6.84
CA ARG A 20 8.25 -4.76 5.45
C ARG A 20 6.96 -5.39 4.94
N LEU A 21 6.08 -4.58 4.37
CA LEU A 21 4.75 -5.01 3.94
C LEU A 21 4.57 -4.83 2.43
N ASN A 22 3.99 -5.84 1.78
CA ASN A 22 3.43 -5.70 0.43
C ASN A 22 1.92 -5.47 0.53
N ILE A 23 1.46 -4.31 0.06
CA ILE A 23 0.07 -3.85 0.22
C ILE A 23 -0.62 -3.82 -1.15
N ASP A 24 -1.62 -4.69 -1.34
CA ASP A 24 -2.41 -4.77 -2.57
C ASP A 24 -3.65 -3.87 -2.50
N VAL A 25 -3.73 -2.87 -3.38
CA VAL A 25 -4.86 -1.93 -3.46
C VAL A 25 -6.01 -2.56 -4.24
N LYS A 26 -7.10 -2.87 -3.54
CA LYS A 26 -8.24 -3.62 -4.09
C LYS A 26 -9.41 -2.78 -4.59
N ASP A 27 -9.49 -1.51 -4.22
CA ASP A 27 -10.55 -0.59 -4.63
C ASP A 27 -10.05 0.87 -4.70
N ALA A 28 -10.85 1.75 -5.30
CA ALA A 28 -10.48 3.15 -5.51
C ALA A 28 -10.57 4.01 -4.23
N ALA A 29 -11.47 3.66 -3.30
CA ALA A 29 -11.65 4.38 -2.04
C ALA A 29 -10.46 4.16 -1.09
N THR A 30 -9.72 3.06 -1.24
CA THR A 30 -8.48 2.78 -0.50
C THR A 30 -7.30 3.69 -0.87
N VAL A 31 -7.31 4.33 -2.05
CA VAL A 31 -6.14 5.07 -2.56
C VAL A 31 -5.68 6.18 -1.62
N GLU A 32 -6.61 7.03 -1.17
CA GLU A 32 -6.29 8.17 -0.33
C GLU A 32 -6.00 7.79 1.13
N PRO A 33 -6.82 6.93 1.80
CA PRO A 33 -6.51 6.42 3.12
C PRO A 33 -5.14 5.75 3.21
N LEU A 34 -4.77 4.92 2.21
CA LEU A 34 -3.49 4.22 2.22
C LEU A 34 -2.32 5.22 2.15
N ALA A 35 -2.39 6.19 1.23
CA ALA A 35 -1.34 7.22 1.14
C ALA A 35 -1.20 7.98 2.47
N ARG A 36 -2.31 8.38 3.10
CA ARG A 36 -2.29 9.06 4.40
C ARG A 36 -1.64 8.23 5.51
N VAL A 37 -1.90 6.92 5.57
CA VAL A 37 -1.29 6.06 6.57
C VAL A 37 0.22 5.96 6.35
N VAL A 38 0.67 5.78 5.10
CA VAL A 38 2.11 5.73 4.77
C VAL A 38 2.82 7.03 5.17
N GLU A 39 2.23 8.19 4.83
CA GLU A 39 2.76 9.51 5.22
C GLU A 39 2.85 9.66 6.75
N ARG A 40 1.74 9.39 7.46
CA ARG A 40 1.67 9.57 8.91
C ARG A 40 2.61 8.66 9.70
N THR A 41 2.92 7.49 9.15
CA THR A 41 3.79 6.48 9.79
C THR A 41 5.22 6.52 9.29
N ASN A 42 5.54 7.42 8.34
CA ASN A 42 6.84 7.50 7.67
C ASN A 42 7.31 6.13 7.15
N ALA A 43 6.37 5.34 6.61
CA ALA A 43 6.61 3.94 6.28
C ALA A 43 7.15 3.74 4.85
N HIS A 44 7.56 4.81 4.15
CA HIS A 44 7.91 4.78 2.73
C HIS A 44 8.96 3.71 2.38
N ALA A 45 10.01 3.59 3.19
CA ALA A 45 11.08 2.60 3.00
C ALA A 45 10.69 1.14 3.34
N ARG A 46 9.48 0.93 3.90
CA ARG A 46 9.04 -0.35 4.45
C ARG A 46 7.76 -0.89 3.80
N VAL A 47 7.20 -0.16 2.83
CA VAL A 47 6.01 -0.62 2.10
C VAL A 47 6.30 -0.80 0.62
N CYS A 48 5.72 -1.84 0.05
CA CYS A 48 5.60 -2.06 -1.38
C CYS A 48 4.14 -1.88 -1.80
N ILE A 49 3.86 -0.97 -2.72
CA ILE A 49 2.51 -0.72 -3.22
C ILE A 49 2.24 -1.55 -4.47
N ALA A 50 1.22 -2.40 -4.40
CA ALA A 50 0.77 -3.27 -5.47
C ALA A 50 -0.70 -3.02 -5.85
N SER A 51 -1.07 -3.40 -7.07
CA SER A 51 -2.47 -3.51 -7.49
C SER A 51 -2.57 -4.22 -8.84
N PHE A 52 -3.61 -5.03 -9.04
CA PHE A 52 -4.04 -5.45 -10.37
C PHE A 52 -4.61 -4.31 -11.23
N SER A 53 -4.77 -3.10 -10.67
CA SER A 53 -5.12 -1.92 -11.45
C SER A 53 -3.97 -0.93 -11.42
N ASP A 54 -3.33 -0.80 -12.57
CA ASP A 54 -2.26 0.17 -12.82
C ASP A 54 -2.69 1.61 -12.50
N ARG A 55 -3.94 1.95 -12.82
CA ARG A 55 -4.53 3.24 -12.46
C ARG A 55 -4.52 3.47 -10.95
N ARG A 56 -4.95 2.49 -10.15
CA ARG A 56 -4.99 2.60 -8.68
C ARG A 56 -3.59 2.64 -8.06
N ARG A 57 -2.70 1.73 -8.47
CA ARG A 57 -1.30 1.70 -8.01
C ARG A 57 -0.64 3.06 -8.24
N ARG A 58 -0.68 3.58 -9.47
CA ARG A 58 -0.15 4.92 -9.79
C ARG A 58 -0.84 6.05 -9.04
N ALA A 59 -2.14 5.93 -8.74
CA ALA A 59 -2.86 6.94 -7.98
C ALA A 59 -2.41 7.03 -6.52
N VAL A 60 -2.01 5.91 -5.90
CA VAL A 60 -1.36 5.91 -4.57
C VAL A 60 0.03 6.51 -4.67
N LEU A 61 0.88 6.02 -5.60
CA LEU A 61 2.27 6.47 -5.73
C LEU A 61 2.39 7.99 -5.92
N ARG A 62 1.51 8.61 -6.72
CA ARG A 62 1.49 10.07 -6.94
C ARG A 62 1.10 10.90 -5.72
N ARG A 63 0.58 10.28 -4.66
CA ARG A 63 0.17 10.97 -3.42
C ARG A 63 1.23 10.89 -2.33
N LEU A 64 2.32 10.16 -2.56
CA LEU A 64 3.38 9.97 -1.59
C LEU A 64 4.46 11.04 -1.75
N SER A 65 4.94 11.58 -0.64
CA SER A 65 5.98 12.61 -0.56
C SER A 65 7.38 12.06 -0.80
N ALA A 66 7.57 10.76 -0.62
CA ALA A 66 8.83 10.05 -0.82
C ALA A 66 8.60 8.75 -1.62
N PRO A 67 9.62 8.24 -2.33
CA PRO A 67 9.50 7.01 -3.10
C PRO A 67 9.24 5.81 -2.21
N VAL A 68 8.47 4.86 -2.74
CA VAL A 68 8.21 3.55 -2.14
C VAL A 68 8.48 2.46 -3.15
N ALA A 69 8.76 1.24 -2.68
CA ALA A 69 8.80 0.09 -3.58
C ALA A 69 7.42 -0.09 -4.25
N SER A 70 7.40 -0.57 -5.49
CA SER A 70 6.15 -0.89 -6.18
C SER A 70 6.33 -2.12 -7.05
N SER A 71 5.32 -2.97 -7.08
CA SER A 71 5.30 -4.13 -7.98
C SER A 71 5.20 -3.70 -9.44
N ALA A 72 5.61 -4.61 -10.32
CA ALA A 72 5.39 -4.47 -11.75
C ALA A 72 3.92 -4.22 -12.04
N GLY A 73 3.66 -3.31 -12.99
CA GLY A 73 2.31 -3.09 -13.47
C GLY A 73 1.77 -4.28 -14.25
N ARG A 74 0.50 -4.20 -14.63
CA ARG A 74 0.00 -5.10 -15.67
C ARG A 74 0.56 -4.65 -17.00
N GLU A 75 1.56 -5.36 -17.53
CA GLU A 75 1.77 -5.40 -18.97
C GLU A 75 0.60 -6.20 -19.57
N VAL A 76 -0.16 -5.56 -20.45
CA VAL A 76 -1.06 -6.30 -21.32
C VAL A 76 -0.17 -6.92 -22.39
N THR A 77 0.24 -8.16 -22.20
CA THR A 77 0.88 -8.94 -23.27
C THR A 77 -0.21 -9.22 -24.31
N THR A 78 -0.30 -8.38 -25.33
CA THR A 78 -1.03 -8.75 -26.54
C THR A 78 -0.25 -9.86 -27.21
N ALA A 79 -0.85 -11.04 -27.29
CA ALA A 79 -0.36 -12.16 -28.09
C ALA A 79 -0.46 -11.84 -29.58
#